data_AF-A0A2T0VL59-F1
#
_entry.id   AF-A0A2T0VL59-F1
#
_cell.length_a   1.000
_cell.length_b   1.000
_cell.length_c   1.000
_cell.angle_alpha   90.00
_cell.angle_beta   90.00
_cell.angle_gamma   90.00
#
_symmetry.space_group_name_H-M   'P 1'
#
loop_
_entity.id
_entity.type
_entity.pdbx_description
1 polymer ?
#
loop_
_entity_poly.entity_id
_entity_poly.type
_entity_poly.pdbx_seq_one_letter_code
_entity_poly.pdbx_strand_id
1 'polypeptide(L)'
;MGPIEPPAFVRLREADRPAWDAIVTARPRDTWTEADLMLAGQLARAYGDIAELEAYIDDNGLILGDQINPAATLLDKVSRRALAIARQLKIDTISVVGKSQDIHKPAALERNARQGIDDDDGLIPRALQ
;
A
#
# COMPACT_ATOMS: atom_id res chain seq x y z
N MET A 1 -6.70 15.74 14.17
CA MET A 1 -6.54 16.30 12.81
C MET A 1 -6.22 15.14 11.87
N GLY A 2 -6.74 15.17 10.64
CA GLY A 2 -6.47 14.12 9.64
C GLY A 2 -5.07 14.22 9.02
N PRO A 3 -4.71 13.27 8.13
CA PRO A 3 -3.48 13.30 7.36
C PRO A 3 -3.27 14.63 6.62
N ILE A 4 -2.01 14.99 6.37
CA ILE A 4 -1.67 16.13 5.51
C ILE A 4 -2.11 15.77 4.08
N GLU A 5 -2.88 16.62 3.41
CA GLU A 5 -3.19 16.40 1.99
C GLU A 5 -1.93 16.54 1.12
N PRO A 6 -1.77 15.70 0.07
CA PRO A 6 -0.68 15.85 -0.88
C PRO A 6 -0.67 17.26 -1.50
N PRO A 7 0.48 17.96 -1.54
CA PRO A 7 0.60 19.20 -2.30
C PRO A 7 0.29 18.98 -3.79
N ALA A 8 -0.17 20.02 -4.49
CA ALA A 8 -0.60 19.90 -5.90
C ALA A 8 0.49 19.36 -6.87
N PHE A 9 1.76 19.53 -6.53
CA PHE A 9 2.89 18.99 -7.32
C PHE A 9 3.19 17.52 -7.03
N VAL A 10 2.63 16.94 -5.96
CA VAL A 10 2.75 15.52 -5.61
C VAL A 10 1.56 14.77 -6.20
N ARG A 11 1.82 13.97 -7.23
CA ARG A 11 0.79 13.14 -7.88
C ARG A 11 0.79 11.74 -7.30
N LEU A 12 -0.31 11.35 -6.65
CA LEU A 12 -0.56 10.00 -6.13
C LEU A 12 -1.65 9.28 -6.93
N ARG A 13 -1.56 7.96 -7.04
CA ARG A 13 -2.69 7.11 -7.45
C ARG A 13 -3.60 6.91 -6.24
N GLU A 14 -4.86 6.60 -6.47
CA GLU A 14 -5.81 6.22 -5.40
C GLU A 14 -5.26 5.07 -4.52
N ALA A 15 -4.62 4.08 -5.15
CA ALA A 15 -4.02 2.94 -4.45
C ALA A 15 -2.84 3.33 -3.53
N ASP A 16 -2.17 4.47 -3.77
CA ASP A 16 -1.04 4.92 -2.95
C ASP A 16 -1.50 5.74 -1.73
N ARG A 17 -2.78 6.14 -1.67
CA ARG A 17 -3.32 7.01 -0.62
C ARG A 17 -3.15 6.44 0.80
N PRO A 18 -3.40 5.14 1.06
CA PRO A 18 -3.17 4.57 2.39
C PRO A 18 -1.71 4.68 2.85
N ALA A 19 -0.76 4.44 1.93
CA ALA A 19 0.66 4.55 2.22
C ALA A 19 1.06 6.00 2.51
N TRP A 20 0.53 6.95 1.73
CA TRP A 20 0.72 8.38 2.00
C TRP A 20 0.25 8.77 3.41
N ASP A 21 -0.99 8.40 3.77
CA ASP A 21 -1.57 8.73 5.06
C ASP A 21 -0.73 8.15 6.22
N ALA A 22 -0.25 6.91 6.08
CA ALA A 22 0.64 6.29 7.06
C ALA A 22 2.00 7.00 7.18
N ILE A 23 2.57 7.47 6.06
CA ILE A 23 3.85 8.18 6.04
C ILE A 23 3.71 9.54 6.72
N VAL A 24 2.75 10.38 6.31
CA VAL A 24 2.64 11.76 6.81
C VAL A 24 2.15 11.86 8.25
N THR A 25 1.64 10.76 8.81
CA THR A 25 1.26 10.65 10.22
C THR A 25 2.35 10.05 11.11
N ALA A 26 3.48 9.61 10.54
CA ALA A 26 4.60 9.02 11.30
C ALA A 26 5.42 10.05 12.11
N ARG A 27 5.28 11.35 11.79
CA ARG A 27 5.95 12.45 12.48
C ARG A 27 4.94 13.58 12.75
N PRO A 28 5.16 14.46 13.74
CA PRO A 28 4.27 15.59 14.02
C PRO A 28 4.05 16.48 12.78
N ARG A 29 2.83 16.96 12.60
CA ARG A 29 2.37 17.64 11.37
C ARG A 29 3.23 18.85 10.97
N ASP A 30 3.67 19.61 11.94
CA ASP A 30 4.48 20.83 11.82
C ASP A 30 5.95 20.56 11.48
N THR A 31 6.40 19.31 11.55
CA THR A 31 7.79 18.92 11.21
C THR A 31 7.99 18.62 9.72
N TRP A 32 6.90 18.51 8.95
CA TRP A 32 6.95 18.21 7.52
C TRP A 32 7.28 19.45 6.70
N THR A 33 8.33 19.34 5.88
CA THR A 33 8.65 20.36 4.87
C THR A 33 8.05 19.98 3.51
N GLU A 34 7.95 20.92 2.57
CA GLU A 34 7.52 20.61 1.19
C GLU A 34 8.47 19.59 0.53
N ALA A 35 9.77 19.66 0.81
CA ALA A 35 10.75 18.69 0.33
C ALA A 35 10.48 17.28 0.89
N ASP A 36 10.14 17.18 2.17
CA ASP A 36 9.73 15.91 2.77
C ASP A 36 8.45 15.39 2.13
N LEU A 37 7.47 16.25 1.83
CA LEU A 37 6.21 15.85 1.20
C LEU A 37 6.42 15.36 -0.24
N MET A 38 7.38 15.92 -0.99
CA MET A 38 7.80 15.37 -2.29
C MET A 38 8.35 13.94 -2.14
N LEU A 39 9.23 13.73 -1.17
CA LEU A 39 9.83 12.41 -0.91
C LEU A 39 8.80 11.41 -0.38
N ALA A 40 7.87 11.85 0.48
CA ALA A 40 6.77 11.04 0.98
C ALA A 40 5.88 10.54 -0.18
N GLY A 41 5.61 11.40 -1.16
CA GLY A 41 4.86 11.02 -2.34
C GLY A 41 5.58 9.97 -3.18
N GLN A 42 6.89 10.12 -3.38
CA GLN A 42 7.71 9.12 -4.08
C GLN A 42 7.74 7.78 -3.33
N LEU A 43 7.82 7.82 -1.99
CA LEU A 43 7.80 6.63 -1.16
C LEU A 43 6.45 5.92 -1.19
N ALA A 44 5.34 6.65 -1.10
CA ALA A 44 3.99 6.08 -1.19
C ALA A 44 3.79 5.33 -2.52
N ARG A 45 4.22 5.94 -3.63
CA ARG A 45 4.20 5.29 -4.94
C ARG A 45 5.10 4.07 -5.02
N ALA A 46 6.29 4.14 -4.43
CA ALA A 46 7.20 3.00 -4.40
C ALA A 46 6.58 1.79 -3.66
N TYR A 47 5.81 2.02 -2.59
CA TYR A 47 5.06 0.94 -1.93
C TYR A 47 3.94 0.37 -2.81
N GLY A 48 3.22 1.21 -3.56
CA GLY A 48 2.25 0.73 -4.56
C GLY A 48 2.92 -0.14 -5.63
N ASP A 49 4.06 0.31 -6.17
CA ASP A 49 4.81 -0.45 -7.19
C ASP A 49 5.34 -1.78 -6.63
N ILE A 50 5.77 -1.81 -5.36
CA ILE A 50 6.19 -3.04 -4.67
C ILE A 50 5.03 -4.03 -4.60
N ALA A 51 3.85 -3.58 -4.15
CA ALA A 51 2.69 -4.46 -4.04
C ALA A 51 2.23 -5.01 -5.40
N GLU A 52 2.26 -4.19 -6.46
CA GLU A 52 1.96 -4.65 -7.83
C GLU A 52 2.96 -5.70 -8.32
N LEU A 53 4.25 -5.51 -8.05
CA LEU A 53 5.31 -6.46 -8.43
C LEU A 53 5.23 -7.76 -7.62
N GLU A 54 4.95 -7.68 -6.33
CA GLU A 54 4.74 -8.85 -5.46
C GLU A 54 3.55 -9.67 -5.96
N ALA A 55 2.39 -9.04 -6.21
CA ALA A 55 1.23 -9.74 -6.76
C ALA A 55 1.54 -10.43 -8.10
N TYR A 56 2.26 -9.75 -9.00
CA TYR A 56 2.68 -10.36 -10.26
C TYR A 56 3.60 -11.57 -10.04
N ILE A 57 4.55 -11.49 -9.09
CA ILE A 57 5.45 -12.60 -8.76
C ILE A 57 4.68 -13.75 -8.10
N ASP A 58 3.69 -13.47 -7.26
CA ASP A 58 2.86 -14.49 -6.64
C ASP A 58 2.07 -15.28 -7.70
N ASP A 59 1.55 -14.59 -8.72
CA ASP A 59 0.80 -15.23 -9.80
C ASP A 59 1.69 -16.00 -10.81
N ASN A 60 2.92 -15.51 -11.06
CA ASN A 60 3.77 -16.01 -12.14
C ASN A 60 5.02 -16.78 -11.68
N GLY A 61 5.32 -16.74 -10.38
CA GLY A 61 6.51 -17.34 -9.78
C GLY A 61 7.79 -16.49 -9.92
N LEU A 62 8.80 -16.88 -9.15
CA LEU A 62 10.13 -16.24 -9.13
C LEU A 62 11.00 -16.57 -10.35
N ILE A 63 10.69 -17.65 -11.06
CA ILE A 63 11.43 -18.15 -12.22
C ILE A 63 10.45 -18.27 -13.40
N LEU A 64 10.82 -17.68 -14.54
CA LEU A 64 10.07 -17.77 -15.80
C LEU A 64 10.92 -18.53 -16.81
N GLY A 65 10.53 -19.77 -17.13
CA GLY A 65 11.35 -20.66 -17.95
C GLY A 65 12.66 -21.02 -17.23
N ASP A 66 13.79 -20.64 -17.81
CA ASP A 66 15.14 -20.84 -17.28
C ASP A 66 15.75 -19.57 -16.65
N GLN A 67 15.00 -18.45 -16.61
CA GLN A 67 15.49 -17.17 -16.12
C GLN A 67 14.74 -16.68 -14.88
N ILE A 68 15.40 -15.85 -14.08
CA ILE A 68 14.75 -15.13 -12.98
C ILE A 68 13.69 -14.19 -13.57
N ASN A 69 12.52 -14.18 -12.95
CA ASN A 69 11.46 -13.25 -13.31
C ASN A 69 11.97 -11.80 -13.23
N PRO A 70 11.94 -11.01 -14.32
CA PRO A 70 12.39 -9.62 -14.30
C PRO A 70 11.68 -8.75 -13.25
N ALA A 71 10.43 -9.09 -12.90
CA ALA A 71 9.70 -8.44 -11.82
C ALA A 71 10.40 -8.59 -10.46
N ALA A 72 11.00 -9.74 -10.15
CA ALA A 72 11.75 -9.95 -8.92
C ALA A 72 13.00 -9.07 -8.85
N THR A 73 13.67 -8.87 -10.00
CA THR A 73 14.82 -7.97 -10.09
C THR A 73 14.40 -6.50 -9.93
N LEU A 74 13.25 -6.12 -10.49
CA LEU A 74 12.71 -4.78 -10.36
C LEU A 74 12.23 -4.51 -8.92
N LEU A 75 11.56 -5.48 -8.29
CA LEU A 75 11.10 -5.43 -6.91
C LEU A 75 12.26 -5.10 -5.96
N ASP A 76 13.40 -5.77 -6.11
CA ASP A 76 14.59 -5.55 -5.31
C ASP A 76 15.16 -4.13 -5.49
N LYS A 77 15.16 -3.60 -6.71
CA LYS A 77 15.58 -2.21 -7.01
C LYS A 77 14.63 -1.18 -6.38
N VAL A 78 13.32 -1.37 -6.53
CA VAL A 78 12.31 -0.45 -5.98
C VAL A 78 12.35 -0.49 -4.45
N SER A 79 12.48 -1.68 -3.85
CA SER A 79 12.60 -1.88 -2.40
C SER A 79 13.80 -1.16 -1.81
N ARG A 80 14.97 -1.25 -2.45
CA ARG A 80 16.17 -0.51 -2.03
C ARG A 80 15.99 1.00 -2.13
N ARG A 81 15.34 1.48 -3.20
CA ARG A 81 15.01 2.90 -3.35
C ARG A 81 14.05 3.38 -2.27
N ALA A 82 12.98 2.63 -1.98
CA ALA A 82 12.01 2.94 -0.93
C ALA A 82 12.70 3.06 0.44
N LEU A 83 13.58 2.10 0.78
CA LEU A 83 14.34 2.14 2.02
C LEU A 83 15.27 3.37 2.11
N ALA A 84 15.90 3.77 1.00
CA ALA A 84 16.73 4.98 0.98
C ALA A 84 15.91 6.25 1.23
N ILE A 85 14.75 6.39 0.58
CA ILE A 85 13.86 7.55 0.77
C ILE A 85 13.34 7.60 2.22
N ALA A 86 12.92 6.47 2.77
CA ALA A 86 12.43 6.42 4.14
C ALA A 86 13.50 6.78 5.18
N ARG A 87 14.75 6.34 4.98
CA ARG A 87 15.88 6.79 5.82
C ARG A 87 16.10 8.30 5.73
N GLN A 88 15.97 8.89 4.54
CA GLN A 88 16.08 10.33 4.36
C GLN A 88 14.98 11.08 5.10
N LEU A 89 13.76 10.54 5.11
CA LEU A 89 12.61 11.06 5.87
C LEU A 89 12.70 10.80 7.39
N LYS A 90 13.68 10.00 7.85
CA LYS A 90 13.81 9.54 9.24
C LYS A 90 12.54 8.87 9.76
N ILE A 91 11.89 8.09 8.91
CA ILE A 91 10.72 7.28 9.27
C ILE A 91 11.11 5.80 9.33
N ASP A 92 10.64 5.10 10.35
CA ASP A 92 10.86 3.66 10.48
C ASP A 92 9.95 2.92 9.49
N THR A 93 10.56 2.36 8.44
CA THR A 93 9.85 1.68 7.34
C THR A 93 8.97 0.52 7.80
N ILE A 94 9.41 -0.21 8.83
CA ILE A 94 8.70 -1.37 9.37
C ILE A 94 7.33 -0.95 9.92
N SER A 95 7.26 0.19 10.61
CA SER A 95 6.04 0.71 11.22
C SER A 95 5.03 1.24 10.19
N VAL A 96 5.50 1.71 9.03
CA VAL A 96 4.65 2.22 7.95
C VAL A 96 4.06 1.07 7.14
N VAL A 97 4.88 0.08 6.78
CA VAL A 97 4.43 -1.08 6.00
C VAL A 97 3.46 -1.95 6.79
N GLY A 98 3.67 -2.16 8.10
CA GLY A 98 2.73 -2.91 8.95
C GLY A 98 1.33 -2.27 8.97
N LYS A 99 1.25 -0.95 9.11
CA LYS A 99 -0.02 -0.21 9.04
C LYS A 99 -0.66 -0.30 7.66
N SER A 100 0.11 -0.21 6.58
CA SER A 100 -0.40 -0.35 5.22
C SER A 100 -0.90 -1.78 4.93
N GLN A 101 -0.16 -2.82 5.35
CA GLN A 101 -0.58 -4.22 5.22
C GLN A 101 -1.87 -4.49 6.01
N ASP A 102 -2.00 -3.91 7.21
CA ASP A 102 -3.22 -3.97 8.00
C ASP A 102 -4.37 -3.12 7.42
N ILE A 103 -4.14 -2.27 6.42
CA ILE A 103 -5.20 -1.60 5.64
C ILE A 103 -5.58 -2.45 4.41
N HIS A 104 -4.63 -3.14 3.79
CA HIS A 104 -4.91 -4.03 2.66
C HIS A 104 -5.67 -5.30 3.08
N LYS A 105 -5.40 -5.87 4.26
CA LYS A 105 -6.16 -7.01 4.81
C LYS A 105 -7.66 -6.73 4.98
N PRO A 106 -8.11 -5.63 5.63
CA PRO A 106 -9.52 -5.29 5.72
C PRO A 106 -10.11 -4.91 4.36
N ALA A 107 -9.36 -4.27 3.45
CA ALA A 107 -9.84 -3.98 2.11
C ALA A 107 -10.04 -5.25 1.25
N ALA A 108 -9.25 -6.30 1.48
CA ALA A 108 -9.44 -7.63 0.89
C ALA A 108 -10.59 -8.38 1.57
N LEU A 109 -10.71 -8.31 2.90
CA LEU A 109 -11.85 -8.86 3.65
C LEU A 109 -13.17 -8.23 3.21
N GLU A 110 -13.23 -6.91 3.00
CA GLU A 110 -14.43 -6.21 2.56
C GLU A 110 -14.82 -6.58 1.13
N ARG A 111 -13.84 -6.75 0.23
CA ARG A 111 -14.09 -7.29 -1.12
C ARG A 111 -14.62 -8.72 -1.08
N ASN A 112 -14.05 -9.59 -0.25
CA ASN A 112 -14.54 -10.96 -0.05
C ASN A 112 -15.93 -10.97 0.59
N ALA A 113 -16.22 -10.05 1.53
CA ALA A 113 -17.53 -9.92 2.14
C ALA A 113 -18.58 -9.45 1.14
N ARG A 114 -18.23 -8.55 0.20
CA ARG A 114 -19.13 -8.15 -0.90
C ARG A 114 -19.38 -9.28 -1.90
N GLN A 115 -18.38 -10.12 -2.18
CA GLN A 115 -18.54 -11.28 -3.06
C GLN A 115 -19.35 -12.42 -2.41
N GLY A 116 -19.30 -12.55 -1.08
CA GLY A 116 -20.09 -13.53 -0.34
C GLY A 116 -21.56 -13.14 -0.08
N ILE A 117 -21.97 -11.90 -0.39
CA ILE A 117 -23.35 -11.44 -0.21
C ILE A 117 -24.23 -11.79 -1.44
N ASP A 118 -23.64 -12.01 -2.62
CA ASP A 118 -24.41 -12.33 -3.83
C ASP A 118 -24.77 -13.83 -3.98
N ASP A 119 -24.26 -14.71 -3.11
CA ASP A 119 -24.47 -16.17 -3.20
C ASP A 119 -25.32 -16.77 -2.06
N ASP A 120 -25.91 -15.97 -1.15
CA ASP A 120 -26.70 -16.50 -0.02
C ASP A 120 -28.21 -16.18 -0.16
N ASP A 121 -28.81 -16.82 -1.16
CA ASP A 121 -30.26 -16.98 -1.30
C ASP A 121 -30.80 -17.80 -0.11
N GLY A 122 -31.29 -17.13 0.95
CA GLY A 122 -32.23 -17.79 1.88
C GLY A 122 -32.13 -17.51 3.38
N LEU A 123 -31.29 -16.58 3.86
CA LEU A 123 -31.21 -16.30 5.31
C LEU A 123 -32.08 -15.12 5.76
N ILE A 124 -33.40 -15.24 5.61
CA ILE A 124 -34.35 -14.50 6.46
C ILE A 124 -35.19 -15.53 7.24
N PRO A 125 -34.96 -15.69 8.56
CA PRO A 125 -35.83 -16.51 9.38
C PRO A 125 -37.22 -15.88 9.40
N ARG A 126 -38.22 -16.54 8.79
CA ARG A 126 -39.61 -16.22 9.08
C ARG A 126 -39.88 -16.66 10.52
N ALA A 127 -40.04 -15.69 11.40
CA ALA A 127 -40.57 -15.95 12.74
C ALA A 127 -41.94 -16.62 12.59
N LEU A 128 -42.02 -17.90 12.96
CA LEU A 128 -43.26 -18.65 13.13
C LEU A 128 -43.97 -18.08 14.37
N GLN A 129 -45.12 -17.43 14.14
CA GLN A 129 -46.22 -17.28 15.10
C GLN A 129 -47.31 -18.28 14.76
#